data_AF-A0A3D1BXG4-F1
#
_entry.id   AF-A0A3D1BXG4-F1
#
_cell.length_a   1.000
_cell.length_b   1.000
_cell.length_c   1.000
_cell.angle_alpha   90.00
_cell.angle_beta   90.00
_cell.angle_gamma   90.00
#
_symmetry.space_group_name_H-M   'P 1'
#
loop_
_entity.id
_entity.type
_entity.pdbx_description
1 polymer ?
#
loop_
_entity_poly.entity_id
_entity_poly.type
_entity_poly.pdbx_seq_one_letter_code
_entity_poly.pdbx_strand_id
1 'polypeptide(L)' 'MNGTFQKISPFDRAFQYGDGIFRTFVVDNKKVVHWKHHYKKIVEDCLAMRINPPKEKDLLSDIH' A
#
# COMPACT_ATOMS: atom_id res chain seq x y z
N MET A 1 -1.55 -4.15 -9.65
CA MET A 1 -0.25 -3.78 -9.08
C MET A 1 0.27 -2.58 -9.86
N ASN A 2 0.73 -1.53 -9.18
CA ASN A 2 1.16 -0.27 -9.82
C ASN A 2 0.12 0.33 -10.78
N GLY A 3 -1.18 0.24 -10.44
CA GLY A 3 -2.27 0.77 -11.25
C GLY A 3 -2.77 -0.10 -12.42
N THR A 4 -2.24 -1.32 -12.61
CA THR A 4 -2.68 -2.22 -13.69
C THR A 4 -2.98 -3.63 -13.18
N PHE A 5 -3.81 -4.39 -13.90
CA PHE A 5 -4.01 -5.82 -13.65
C PHE A 5 -2.88 -6.63 -14.28
N GLN A 6 -1.98 -7.18 -13.47
CA GLN A 6 -0.81 -7.91 -13.94
C GLN A 6 -0.37 -8.99 -12.97
N LYS A 7 0.36 -9.99 -13.49
CA LYS A 7 1.08 -10.98 -12.67
C LYS A 7 2.31 -10.32 -12.04
N ILE A 8 2.68 -10.81 -10.86
CA ILE A 8 3.89 -10.39 -10.15
C ILE A 8 4.96 -11.45 -10.38
N SER A 9 6.21 -11.02 -10.57
CA SER A 9 7.33 -11.94 -10.75
C SER A 9 7.54 -12.80 -9.50
N PRO A 10 7.83 -14.11 -9.62
CA PRO A 10 8.23 -14.92 -8.48
C PRO A 10 9.55 -14.42 -7.86
N PHE A 11 10.38 -13.70 -8.61
CA PHE A 11 11.63 -13.11 -8.12
C PHE A 11 11.45 -11.76 -7.40
N ASP A 12 10.21 -11.30 -7.21
CA ASP A 12 9.95 -10.11 -6.41
C ASP A 12 10.38 -10.32 -4.95
N ARG A 13 11.02 -9.32 -4.35
CA ARG A 13 11.59 -9.41 -3.00
C ARG A 13 10.52 -9.62 -1.93
N ALA A 14 9.27 -9.22 -2.18
CA ALA A 14 8.15 -9.52 -1.30
C ALA A 14 7.89 -11.04 -1.19
N PHE A 15 8.04 -11.80 -2.27
CA PHE A 15 7.90 -13.26 -2.24
C PHE A 15 9.16 -13.95 -1.74
N GLN A 16 10.34 -13.46 -2.13
CA GLN A 16 11.60 -14.12 -1.79
C GLN A 16 11.96 -13.95 -0.31
N TYR A 17 11.71 -12.76 0.25
CA TYR A 17 12.24 -12.37 1.56
C TYR A 17 11.20 -11.76 2.49
N GLY A 18 9.94 -11.58 2.04
CA GLY A 18 8.97 -10.79 2.78
C GLY A 18 9.37 -9.31 2.88
N ASP A 19 10.16 -8.81 1.93
CA ASP A 19 10.67 -7.43 1.95
C ASP A 19 9.59 -6.44 1.50
N GLY A 20 8.66 -6.16 2.40
CA GLY A 20 7.58 -5.23 2.16
C GLY A 20 6.72 -5.01 3.40
N ILE A 21 5.74 -4.12 3.26
CA ILE A 21 4.73 -3.84 4.29
C ILE A 21 3.34 -4.01 3.68
N PHE A 22 2.37 -4.40 4.50
CA PHE A 22 0.97 -4.40 4.10
C PHE A 22 0.09 -3.88 5.24
N ARG A 23 -1.08 -3.35 4.89
CA ARG A 23 -2.09 -2.93 5.84
C ARG A 23 -3.48 -3.30 5.33
N THR A 24 -4.34 -3.65 6.27
CA THR A 24 -5.75 -3.93 6.02
C THR A 24 -6.58 -2.76 6.53
N PHE A 25 -7.56 -2.32 5.75
CA PHE A 25 -8.41 -1.19 6.07
C PHE A 25 -9.87 -1.60 6.09
N VAL A 26 -10.67 -0.94 6.92
CA VAL A 26 -12.13 -0.98 6.81
C VAL A 26 -12.55 0.02 5.74
N VAL A 27 -13.35 -0.45 4.78
CA VAL A 27 -13.98 0.39 3.77
C VAL A 27 -15.48 0.43 4.06
N ASP A 28 -16.01 1.62 4.25
CA ASP A 28 -17.45 1.87 4.37
C ASP A 28 -17.85 2.92 3.33
N ASN A 29 -18.92 2.66 2.59
CA ASN A 29 -19.43 3.56 1.55
C ASN A 29 -18.33 4.07 0.60
N LYS A 30 -17.48 3.16 0.12
CA LYS A 30 -16.34 3.45 -0.79
C LYS A 30 -15.29 4.39 -0.21
N LYS A 31 -15.23 4.53 1.11
CA LYS A 31 -14.26 5.36 1.83
C LYS A 31 -13.53 4.52 2.86
N VAL A 32 -12.21 4.72 2.95
CA VAL A 32 -11.43 4.14 4.03
C VAL A 32 -11.70 4.90 5.31
N VAL A 33 -12.18 4.18 6.32
CA VAL A 33 -12.37 4.72 7.67
C VAL A 33 -10.99 5.17 8.20
N HIS A 34 -10.91 6.37 8.76
CA HIS A 34 -9.67 6.94 9.31
C HIS A 34 -8.47 7.02 8.33
N TRP A 35 -8.70 7.26 7.04
CA TRP A 35 -7.66 7.33 5.99
C TRP A 35 -6.39 8.11 6.40
N LYS A 36 -6.53 9.32 6.96
CA LYS A 36 -5.39 10.16 7.36
C LYS A 36 -4.44 9.44 8.34
N HIS A 37 -4.99 8.67 9.28
CA HIS A 37 -4.19 7.89 10.23
C HIS A 37 -3.48 6.74 9.52
N HIS A 38 -4.20 6.02 8.66
CA HIS A 38 -3.62 4.94 7.86
C HIS A 38 -2.49 5.43 6.96
N TYR A 39 -2.68 6.54 6.23
CA TYR A 39 -1.65 7.06 5.35
C TYR A 39 -0.42 7.55 6.10
N LYS A 40 -0.59 8.28 7.22
CA LYS A 40 0.53 8.64 8.09
C LYS A 40 1.34 7.40 8.48
N LYS A 41 0.66 6.32 8.85
CA LYS A 41 1.33 5.10 9.27
C LYS A 41 2.00 4.35 8.12
N ILE A 42 1.42 4.35 6.92
CA ILE A 42 2.07 3.85 5.70
C ILE A 42 3.40 4.58 5.47
N VAL A 43 3.40 5.92 5.56
CA VAL A 43 4.62 6.72 5.38
C VAL A 43 5.67 6.35 6.42
N GLU A 44 5.30 6.27 7.70
CA GLU A 44 6.22 5.87 8.78
C GLU A 44 6.82 4.48 8.55
N ASP A 45 5.99 3.49 8.19
CA ASP A 45 6.42 2.12 7.94
C ASP A 45 7.34 2.03 6.70
N CYS A 46 7.01 2.75 5.62
CA CYS A 46 7.86 2.87 4.43
C CYS A 46 9.23 3.46 4.77
N LEU A 47 9.27 4.55 5.53
CA LEU A 47 10.53 5.20 5.93
C LEU A 47 11.39 4.29 6.82
N ALA A 48 10.78 3.56 7.76
CA ALA A 48 11.49 2.58 8.59
C ALA A 48 12.12 1.45 7.76
N MET A 49 11.45 1.02 6.70
CA MET A 49 11.92 -0.01 5.76
C MET A 49 12.78 0.54 4.62
N ARG A 50 13.04 1.86 4.58
CA ARG A 50 13.77 2.55 3.49
C ARG A 50 13.12 2.35 2.11
N ILE A 51 11.80 2.26 2.07
CA ILE A 51 10.96 2.21 0.86
C ILE A 51 10.39 3.60 0.59
N ASN A 52 10.34 4.04 -0.67
CA ASN A 52 9.72 5.32 -1.00
C ASN A 52 8.18 5.22 -0.84
N PRO A 53 7.54 6.07 -0.01
CA PRO A 53 6.10 6.03 0.16
C PRO A 53 5.35 6.36 -1.15
N PRO A 54 4.25 5.67 -1.46
CA PRO A 54 3.38 6.03 -2.58
C PRO A 54 2.60 7.32 -2.26
N LYS A 55 2.06 7.99 -3.28
CA LYS A 55 1.21 9.17 -3.07
C LYS A 55 -0.19 8.73 -2.65
N GLU A 56 -0.84 9.51 -1.78
CA GLU A 56 -2.22 9.25 -1.33
C GLU A 56 -3.19 8.97 -2.48
N LYS A 57 -3.13 9.81 -3.52
CA LYS A 57 -4.02 9.72 -4.68
C LYS A 57 -3.92 8.38 -5.42
N ASP A 58 -2.73 7.79 -5.46
CA ASP A 58 -2.48 6.55 -6.20
C ASP A 58 -3.06 5.35 -5.42
N LEU A 59 -3.11 5.44 -4.09
CA LEU A 59 -3.75 4.42 -3.24
C LEU A 59 -5.28 4.59 -3.20
N LEU A 60 -5.77 5.82 -3.11
CA LEU A 60 -7.21 6.10 -3.08
C LEU A 60 -7.88 5.78 -4.42
N SER A 61 -7.16 5.86 -5.54
CA SER A 61 -7.68 5.43 -6.85
C SER A 61 -7.96 3.94 -6.94
N ASP A 62 -7.48 3.10 -6.02
CA ASP A 62 -7.81 1.67 -6.01
C ASP A 62 -9.15 1.40 -5.30
N ILE A 63 -9.75 2.40 -4.65
CA ILE A 63 -10.94 2.29 -3.81
C ILE A 63 -12.12 2.94 -4.53
N HIS A 64 -12.71 2.19 -5.48
CA HIS A 64 -13.85 2.61 -6.32
C HIS A 64 -15.19 2.04 -5.86
#